data_AF-A0A964ZCR1-F1
#
_entry.id   AF-A0A964ZCR1-F1
#
_cell.length_a   1.000
_cell.length_b   1.000
_cell.length_c   1.000
_cell.angle_alpha   90.00
_cell.angle_beta   90.00
_cell.angle_gamma   90.00
#
_symmetry.space_group_name_H-M   'P 1'
#
loop_
_entity.id
_entity.type
_entity.pdbx_description
1 polymer ?
#
loop_
_entity_poly.entity_id
_entity_poly.type
_entity_poly.pdbx_seq_one_letter_code
_entity_poly.pdbx_strand_id
1 'polypeptide(L)'
;MLALTVALVLFSFDAAAPVPTLHARIDTNLESSAEFRSHDAGPADDAEFCRRLYLDLTGKIPSTSELRIFLTDRSPTKRSALIDTLLASDEHARHLATHFDITLMERRADTQVPREA
;
A
#
# COMPACT_ATOMS: atom_id res chain seq x y z
N MET A 1 8.83 -46.22 -35.37
CA MET A 1 8.27 -44.88 -35.69
C MET A 1 7.20 -44.38 -34.71
N LEU A 2 6.68 -45.20 -33.78
CA LEU A 2 5.71 -44.75 -32.76
C LEU A 2 6.34 -44.12 -31.50
N ALA A 3 7.58 -44.49 -31.17
CA ALA A 3 8.28 -43.98 -29.98
C ALA A 3 8.81 -42.55 -30.15
N LEU A 4 9.03 -42.10 -31.39
CA LEU A 4 9.60 -40.80 -31.70
C LEU A 4 8.55 -39.67 -31.63
N THR A 5 7.27 -39.98 -31.86
CA THR A 5 6.17 -39.01 -31.79
C THR A 5 5.73 -38.75 -30.36
N VAL A 6 5.80 -39.74 -29.46
CA VAL A 6 5.46 -39.56 -28.03
C VAL A 6 6.48 -38.69 -27.30
N ALA A 7 7.77 -38.79 -27.66
CA ALA A 7 8.81 -37.93 -27.10
C ALA A 7 8.67 -36.45 -27.49
N LEU A 8 8.11 -36.16 -28.68
CA LEU A 8 7.90 -34.80 -29.17
C LEU A 8 6.75 -34.07 -28.44
N VAL A 9 5.72 -34.81 -28.02
CA VAL A 9 4.54 -34.24 -27.32
C VAL A 9 4.88 -33.86 -25.86
N LEU A 10 5.84 -34.56 -25.23
CA LEU A 10 6.28 -34.25 -23.87
C LEU A 10 7.21 -33.02 -23.79
N PHE A 11 7.77 -32.56 -24.92
CA PHE A 11 8.69 -31.41 -24.96
C PHE A 11 7.97 -30.06 -25.05
N SER A 12 6.68 -30.04 -25.36
CA SER A 12 5.91 -28.81 -25.60
C SER A 12 5.10 -28.34 -24.39
N PHE A 13 5.33 -28.91 -23.20
CA PHE A 13 4.85 -28.29 -21.97
C PHE A 13 5.79 -27.12 -21.64
N ASP A 14 5.67 -26.04 -22.41
CA ASP A 14 6.23 -24.75 -22.04
C ASP A 14 5.51 -24.35 -20.75
N ALA A 15 6.16 -24.59 -19.61
CA ALA A 15 5.67 -24.12 -18.33
C ALA A 15 5.67 -22.60 -18.42
N ALA A 16 4.50 -22.03 -18.71
CA ALA A 16 4.32 -20.59 -18.86
C ALA A 16 5.04 -19.90 -17.70
N ALA A 17 6.10 -19.17 -18.01
CA ALA A 17 6.89 -18.47 -17.00
C ALA A 17 5.91 -17.63 -16.15
N PRO A 18 6.02 -17.67 -14.81
CA PRO A 18 5.11 -16.96 -13.95
C PRO A 18 5.14 -15.48 -14.36
N VAL A 19 3.98 -14.96 -14.78
CA VAL A 19 3.86 -13.56 -15.14
C VAL A 19 4.18 -12.75 -13.87
N PRO A 20 5.18 -11.85 -13.90
CA PRO A 20 5.53 -11.08 -12.73
C PRO A 20 4.32 -10.26 -12.27
N THR A 21 4.20 -10.11 -10.96
CA THR A 21 3.15 -9.29 -10.34
C THR A 21 3.20 -7.86 -10.89
N LEU A 22 2.06 -7.15 -10.84
CA LEU A 22 2.01 -5.79 -11.36
C LEU A 22 3.04 -4.87 -10.68
N HIS A 23 3.21 -4.99 -9.36
CA HIS A 23 4.22 -4.21 -8.62
C HIS A 23 5.63 -4.51 -9.13
N ALA A 24 6.01 -5.78 -9.29
CA ALA A 24 7.35 -6.15 -9.76
C ALA A 24 7.66 -5.58 -11.15
N ARG A 25 6.64 -5.52 -12.02
CA ARG A 25 6.75 -4.90 -13.35
C ARG A 25 6.93 -3.39 -13.25
N ILE A 26 6.21 -2.73 -12.35
CA ILE A 26 6.36 -1.29 -12.09
C ILE A 26 7.76 -1.01 -11.56
N ASP A 27 8.21 -1.76 -10.56
CA ASP A 27 9.52 -1.60 -9.94
C ASP A 27 10.63 -1.76 -10.98
N THR A 28 10.57 -2.79 -11.83
CA THR A 28 11.51 -3.00 -12.94
C THR A 28 11.56 -1.78 -13.87
N ASN A 29 10.40 -1.19 -14.19
CA ASN A 29 10.36 0.00 -15.06
C ASN A 29 10.95 1.23 -14.35
N LEU A 30 10.68 1.41 -13.06
CA LEU A 30 11.21 2.52 -12.27
C LEU A 30 12.74 2.42 -12.12
N GLU A 31 13.25 1.23 -11.82
CA GLU A 31 14.69 0.95 -11.71
C GLU A 31 15.44 1.17 -13.03
N SER A 32 14.79 0.89 -14.16
CA SER A 32 15.34 1.14 -15.49
C SER A 32 15.45 2.63 -15.84
N SER A 33 14.71 3.51 -15.15
CA SER A 33 14.71 4.96 -15.40
C SER A 33 15.85 5.66 -14.65
N ALA A 34 16.76 6.28 -15.39
CA ALA A 34 17.84 7.09 -14.81
C ALA A 34 17.32 8.38 -14.16
N GLU A 35 16.29 9.00 -14.74
CA GLU A 35 15.66 10.22 -14.24
C GLU A 35 14.90 9.99 -12.93
N PHE A 36 14.25 8.83 -12.80
CA PHE A 36 13.57 8.47 -11.56
C PHE A 36 14.57 8.28 -10.42
N ARG A 37 15.65 7.53 -10.66
CA ARG A 37 16.69 7.26 -9.65
C ARG A 37 17.38 8.52 -9.13
N SER A 38 17.48 9.59 -9.92
CA SER A 38 18.08 10.84 -9.45
C SER A 38 17.18 11.64 -8.50
N HIS A 39 15.88 11.31 -8.42
CA HIS A 39 14.89 12.00 -7.59
C HIS A 39 14.30 11.10 -6.49
N ASP A 40 14.89 9.93 -6.24
CA ASP A 40 14.38 9.01 -5.24
C ASP A 40 14.57 9.58 -3.82
N ALA A 41 13.44 9.80 -3.13
CA ALA A 41 13.44 10.12 -1.72
C ALA A 41 13.58 8.80 -0.98
N GLY A 42 14.78 8.53 -0.46
CA GLY A 42 15.07 7.28 0.26
C GLY A 42 14.07 6.96 1.38
N PRO A 43 14.17 5.75 1.98
CA PRO A 43 13.17 5.27 2.93
C PRO A 43 12.92 6.23 4.09
N ALA A 44 11.65 6.46 4.41
CA ALA A 44 11.26 7.29 5.55
C ALA A 44 11.81 6.72 6.87
N ASP A 45 12.32 7.62 7.71
CA ASP A 45 12.65 7.29 9.09
C ASP A 45 11.39 6.94 9.89
N ASP A 46 11.55 6.43 11.11
CA ASP A 46 10.40 5.98 11.91
C ASP A 46 9.45 7.11 12.33
N ALA A 47 9.96 8.32 12.58
CA ALA A 47 9.12 9.44 12.98
C ALA A 47 8.29 9.95 11.79
N GLU A 48 8.94 10.07 10.63
CA GLU A 48 8.30 10.43 9.37
C GLU A 48 7.29 9.37 8.95
N PHE A 49 7.66 8.09 9.01
CA PHE A 49 6.77 6.97 8.71
C PHE A 49 5.51 7.02 9.57
N CYS A 50 5.65 7.17 10.89
CA CYS A 50 4.50 7.24 11.80
C CYS A 50 3.60 8.43 11.47
N ARG A 51 4.17 9.62 11.27
CA ARG A 51 3.39 10.81 10.93
C ARG A 51 2.65 10.66 9.59
N ARG A 52 3.32 10.17 8.55
CA ARG A 52 2.71 9.96 7.22
C ARG A 52 1.58 8.94 7.30
N LEU A 53 1.80 7.82 7.97
CA LEU A 53 0.81 6.76 8.08
C LEU A 53 -0.48 7.22 8.79
N TYR A 54 -0.35 7.99 9.88
CA TYR A 54 -1.51 8.58 10.55
C TYR A 54 -2.27 9.56 9.65
N LEU A 55 -1.56 10.42 8.92
CA LEU A 55 -2.19 11.36 7.99
C LEU A 55 -2.91 10.64 6.85
N ASP A 56 -2.28 9.62 6.27
CA ASP A 56 -2.82 8.91 5.12
C ASP A 56 -4.00 8.00 5.49
N LEU A 57 -3.92 7.30 6.64
CA LEU A 57 -4.95 6.34 7.02
C LEU A 57 -6.08 6.97 7.83
N THR A 58 -5.78 7.95 8.68
CA THR A 58 -6.77 8.52 9.62
C THR A 58 -7.06 10.00 9.39
N GLY A 59 -6.30 10.67 8.53
CA GLY A 59 -6.49 12.10 8.24
C GLY A 59 -6.01 13.04 9.35
N LYS A 60 -5.34 12.53 10.39
CA LYS A 60 -4.82 13.34 11.49
C LYS A 60 -3.35 13.05 11.77
N ILE A 61 -2.71 13.90 12.57
CA ILE A 61 -1.38 13.64 13.10
C ILE A 61 -1.46 12.77 14.37
N PRO A 62 -0.44 11.94 14.67
CA PRO A 62 -0.43 11.18 15.91
C PRO A 62 -0.32 12.11 17.11
N SER A 63 -0.94 11.72 18.23
CA SER A 63 -0.68 12.37 19.52
C SER A 63 0.76 12.13 19.97
N THR A 64 1.24 12.98 20.89
CA THR A 64 2.60 12.83 21.46
C THR A 64 2.80 11.48 22.15
N SER A 65 1.75 10.93 22.78
CA SER A 65 1.78 9.61 23.40
C SER A 65 1.92 8.49 22.38
N GLU A 66 1.11 8.51 21.31
CA GLU A 66 1.14 7.48 20.27
C GLU A 66 2.50 7.47 19.55
N LEU A 67 3.00 8.64 19.19
CA LEU A 67 4.31 8.76 18.55
C LEU A 67 5.41 8.21 19.47
N ARG A 68 5.38 8.53 20.77
CA ARG A 68 6.37 8.04 21.73
C ARG A 68 6.30 6.52 21.89
N ILE A 69 5.10 5.95 21.96
CA ILE A 69 4.90 4.49 22.03
C ILE A 69 5.54 3.83 20.79
N PHE A 70 5.24 4.33 19.60
CA PHE A 70 5.80 3.78 18.36
C PHE A 70 7.33 3.91 18.27
N LEU A 71 7.89 5.06 18.67
CA LEU A 71 9.33 5.30 18.62
C LEU A 71 10.12 4.50 19.66
N THR A 72 9.49 4.17 20.79
CA THR A 72 10.13 3.37 21.84
C THR A 72 10.01 1.86 21.59
N ASP A 73 9.08 1.43 20.74
CA ASP A 73 8.98 0.05 20.29
C ASP A 73 10.19 -0.33 19.40
N ARG A 74 10.86 -1.43 19.79
CA ARG A 74 12.01 -2.02 19.09
C ARG A 74 11.66 -3.31 18.35
N SER A 75 10.38 -3.68 18.34
CA SER A 75 9.91 -4.85 17.61
C SER A 75 10.22 -4.69 16.11
N PRO A 76 10.74 -5.74 15.45
CA PRO A 76 10.90 -5.72 13.99
C PRO A 76 9.56 -5.60 13.26
N THR A 77 8.44 -5.89 13.93
CA THR A 77 7.08 -5.86 13.37
C THR A 77 6.30 -4.61 13.73
N LYS A 78 6.91 -3.61 14.38
CA LYS A 78 6.18 -2.42 14.86
C LYS A 78 5.45 -1.64 13.75
N ARG A 79 6.03 -1.61 12.53
CA ARG A 79 5.41 -0.92 11.38
C ARG A 79 4.15 -1.65 10.90
N SER A 80 4.22 -2.97 10.73
CA SER A 80 3.04 -3.76 10.34
C SER A 80 1.96 -3.72 11.43
N ALA A 81 2.35 -3.83 12.70
CA ALA A 81 1.42 -3.75 13.82
C ALA A 81 0.68 -2.39 13.86
N LEU A 82 1.39 -1.29 13.62
CA LEU A 82 0.76 0.03 13.54
C LEU A 82 -0.21 0.14 12.36
N ILE A 83 0.18 -0.37 11.18
CA ILE A 83 -0.68 -0.41 9.99
C ILE A 83 -1.98 -1.16 10.32
N ASP A 84 -1.87 -2.38 10.84
CA ASP A 84 -3.03 -3.21 11.18
C ASP A 84 -3.93 -2.52 12.21
N THR A 85 -3.33 -1.86 13.21
CA THR A 85 -4.07 -1.11 14.23
C THR A 85 -4.85 0.05 13.64
N LEU A 86 -4.24 0.83 12.75
CA LEU A 86 -4.90 1.98 12.12
C LEU A 86 -5.97 1.55 11.13
N LEU A 87 -5.70 0.52 10.31
CA LEU A 87 -6.67 -0.02 9.37
C LEU A 87 -7.91 -0.60 10.07
N ALA A 88 -7.74 -1.18 11.26
CA ALA A 88 -8.84 -1.71 12.06
C ALA A 88 -9.65 -0.63 12.81
N SER A 89 -9.26 0.65 12.73
CA SER A 89 -9.91 1.73 13.47
C SER A 89 -11.14 2.31 12.75
N ASP A 90 -12.16 2.71 13.52
CA ASP A 90 -13.33 3.43 12.99
C ASP A 90 -12.96 4.78 12.36
N GLU A 91 -11.84 5.37 12.78
CA GLU A 91 -11.32 6.60 12.21
C GLU A 91 -10.84 6.42 10.78
N HIS A 92 -10.17 5.30 10.49
CA HIS A 92 -9.79 4.96 9.13
C HIS A 92 -11.01 4.82 8.22
N ALA A 93 -12.04 4.10 8.68
CA ALA A 93 -13.28 3.96 7.92
C ALA A 93 -13.95 5.33 7.61
N ARG A 94 -14.00 6.22 8.60
CA ARG A 94 -14.54 7.58 8.43
C ARG A 94 -13.69 8.46 7.51
N HIS A 95 -12.36 8.38 7.64
CA HIS A 95 -11.45 9.12 6.79
C HIS A 95 -11.57 8.67 5.34
N LEU A 96 -11.59 7.36 5.10
CA LEU A 96 -11.74 6.77 3.77
C LEU A 96 -13.09 7.14 3.14
N ALA A 97 -14.18 7.09 3.91
CA ALA A 97 -15.50 7.53 3.45
C ALA A 97 -15.47 9.00 2.99
N THR A 98 -14.85 9.88 3.79
CA THR A 98 -14.68 11.30 3.44
C THR A 98 -13.80 11.47 2.19
N HIS A 99 -12.72 10.72 2.08
CA HIS A 99 -11.83 10.77 0.93
C HIS A 99 -12.56 10.40 -0.36
N PHE A 100 -13.36 9.33 -0.35
CA PHE A 100 -14.15 8.92 -1.51
C PHE A 100 -15.30 9.87 -1.81
N ASP A 101 -15.95 10.42 -0.80
CA ASP A 101 -16.95 11.48 -1.01
C ASP A 101 -16.33 12.66 -1.75
N ILE A 102 -15.19 13.17 -1.29
CA ILE A 102 -14.50 14.31 -1.93
C ILE A 102 -13.99 13.96 -3.34
N THR A 103 -13.47 12.76 -3.54
CA THR A 103 -12.76 12.39 -4.77
C THR A 103 -13.69 11.89 -5.87
N LEU A 104 -14.73 11.13 -5.50
CA LEU A 104 -15.63 10.47 -6.44
C LEU A 104 -16.99 11.16 -6.55
N MET A 105 -17.46 11.80 -5.47
CA MET A 105 -18.68 12.58 -5.52
C MET A 105 -18.30 14.02 -5.86
N GLU A 106 -19.02 14.63 -6.78
CA GLU A 106 -18.96 16.08 -6.93
C GLU A 106 -19.21 16.73 -5.56
N ARG A 107 -18.66 17.93 -5.32
CA ARG A 107 -18.82 18.69 -4.06
C ARG A 107 -20.28 19.15 -3.89
N ARG A 108 -21.19 18.20 -3.75
CA ARG A 108 -22.61 18.38 -3.51
C ARG A 108 -22.76 18.75 -2.06
N ALA A 109 -23.54 19.80 -1.78
CA ALA A 109 -23.84 20.18 -0.41
C ALA A 109 -24.45 18.97 0.31
N ASP A 110 -23.97 18.72 1.53
CA ASP A 110 -24.29 17.57 2.39
C ASP A 110 -25.75 17.63 2.87
N THR A 111 -26.67 17.50 1.92
CA THR A 111 -28.09 17.83 2.10
C THR A 111 -28.85 16.62 2.66
N GLN A 112 -28.30 15.41 2.53
CA GLN A 112 -29.06 14.17 2.74
C GLN A 112 -28.49 13.22 3.80
N VAL A 113 -27.28 13.43 4.32
CA VAL A 113 -26.72 12.59 5.38
C VAL A 113 -26.41 13.44 6.61
N PRO A 114 -27.25 13.37 7.67
CA PRO A 114 -26.94 14.00 8.94
C PRO A 114 -25.68 13.37 9.54
N ARG A 115 -24.68 14.18 9.95
CA ARG A 115 -23.54 13.69 10.75
C ARG A 115 -24.04 13.42 12.16
N GLU A 116 -23.93 12.18 12.62
CA GLU A 116 -24.16 11.85 14.04
C GLU A 116 -23.09 12.53 14.91
N ALA A 117 -23.52 13.06 16.06
CA ALA A 117 -22.77 13.93 16.95
C ALA A 117 -21.68 13.20 17.75
#